data_AF-A0A958RFN3-F1
#
_entry.id   AF-A0A958RFN3-F1
#
_cell.length_a   1.000
_cell.length_b   1.000
_cell.length_c   1.000
_cell.angle_alpha   90.00
_cell.angle_beta   90.00
_cell.angle_gamma   90.00
#
_symmetry.space_group_name_H-M   'P 1'
#
loop_
_entity.id
_entity.type
_entity.pdbx_description
1 polymer ?
#
loop_
_entity_poly.entity_id
_entity_poly.type
_entity_poly.pdbx_seq_one_letter_code
_entity_poly.pdbx_strand_id
1 'polypeptide(L)' 'MDAVKQEPRKLAPHQEDYIEVENHCCLCGTELVFQFEPSEEIHLIKERAHCPCCNVQLKEREHVIH' A
#
# COMPACT_ATOMS: atom_id res chain seq x y z
N MET A 1 -17.31 -19.22 18.84
CA MET A 1 -16.10 -19.36 18.00
C MET A 1 -15.32 -18.08 18.18
N ASP A 2 -14.43 -18.07 19.17
CA ASP A 2 -13.66 -16.89 19.55
C ASP A 2 -12.50 -16.70 18.57
N ALA A 3 -12.50 -15.56 17.87
CA ALA A 3 -11.43 -15.19 16.98
C ALA A 3 -10.14 -15.02 17.79
N VAL A 4 -9.16 -15.88 17.56
CA VAL A 4 -7.81 -15.75 18.13
C VAL A 4 -7.21 -14.46 17.58
N LYS A 5 -7.19 -13.40 18.39
CA LYS A 5 -6.46 -12.17 18.09
C LYS A 5 -4.97 -12.49 18.18
N GLN A 6 -4.35 -12.77 17.05
CA GLN A 6 -2.90 -12.88 16.97
C GLN A 6 -2.30 -11.53 17.37
N GLU A 7 -1.38 -11.53 18.34
CA GLU A 7 -0.66 -10.31 18.70
C GLU A 7 0.15 -9.84 17.50
N PRO A 8 0.16 -8.53 17.20
CA PRO A 8 0.93 -8.00 16.08
C PRO A 8 2.41 -8.30 16.31
N ARG A 9 3.01 -9.01 15.35
CA ARG A 9 4.44 -9.32 15.34
C ARG A 9 5.23 -8.01 15.38
N LYS A 10 6.14 -7.86 16.33
CA LYS A 10 7.08 -6.72 16.34
C LYS A 10 7.88 -6.72 15.05
N LEU A 11 7.82 -5.60 14.34
CA LEU A 11 8.59 -5.36 13.14
C LEU A 11 10.05 -5.07 13.53
N ALA A 12 10.98 -5.46 12.67
CA ALA A 12 12.35 -4.98 12.77
C ALA A 12 12.41 -3.52 12.26
N PRO A 13 13.35 -2.67 12.75
CA PRO A 13 13.40 -1.25 12.39
C PRO A 13 13.38 -0.98 10.88
N HIS A 14 14.15 -1.75 10.10
CA HIS A 14 14.18 -1.61 8.64
C HIS A 14 12.83 -1.89 7.94
N GLN A 15 11.95 -2.66 8.58
CA GLN A 15 10.60 -2.90 8.06
C GLN A 15 9.69 -1.71 8.33
N GLU A 16 9.85 -1.05 9.48
CA GLU A 16 9.13 0.17 9.82
C GLU A 16 9.54 1.31 8.88
N ASP A 17 10.85 1.51 8.70
CA ASP A 17 11.39 2.50 7.76
C ASP A 17 10.88 2.27 6.33
N TYR A 18 10.86 1.01 5.90
CA TYR A 18 10.34 0.65 4.58
C TYR A 18 8.86 0.99 4.45
N ILE A 19 8.03 0.65 5.45
CA ILE A 19 6.60 0.96 5.44
C ILE A 19 6.38 2.47 5.41
N GLU A 20 7.16 3.23 6.18
CA GLU A 20 7.06 4.69 6.20
C GLU A 20 7.37 5.29 4.82
N VAL A 21 8.49 4.91 4.20
CA VAL A 21 8.84 5.35 2.84
C VAL A 21 7.80 4.89 1.82
N GLU A 22 7.24 3.69 2.00
CA GLU A 22 6.26 3.16 1.07
C GLU A 22 4.91 3.89 1.14
N ASN A 23 4.54 4.41 2.30
CA ASN A 23 3.24 5.03 2.52
C ASN A 23 3.25 6.56 2.42
N HIS A 24 4.42 7.19 2.28
CA HIS A 24 4.54 8.65 2.24
C HIS A 24 5.15 9.16 0.93
N CYS A 25 4.76 10.38 0.57
CA CYS A 25 5.28 11.08 -0.58
C CYS A 25 6.76 11.41 -0.38
N CYS A 26 7.59 10.98 -1.31
CA CYS A 26 9.03 11.25 -1.28
C CYS A 26 9.40 12.74 -1.39
N LEU A 27 8.46 13.60 -1.78
CA LEU A 27 8.70 15.05 -1.96
C LEU A 27 8.25 15.88 -0.77
N CYS A 28 7.06 15.59 -0.21
CA CYS A 28 6.44 16.42 0.82
C CYS A 28 6.15 15.66 2.12
N GLY A 29 6.43 14.35 2.18
CA GLY A 29 6.16 13.52 3.34
C GLY A 29 4.69 13.24 3.62
N THR A 30 3.76 13.71 2.78
CA THR A 30 2.32 13.46 2.96
C THR A 30 2.00 11.98 2.70
N GLU A 31 1.15 11.39 3.52
CA GLU A 31 0.65 10.03 3.33
C GLU A 31 -0.02 9.88 1.95
N LEU A 32 0.28 8.78 1.28
CA LEU A 32 -0.23 8.47 -0.05
C LEU A 32 -1.63 7.88 0.03
N VAL A 33 -2.44 8.23 -0.96
CA VAL A 33 -3.77 7.66 -1.13
C VAL A 33 -3.67 6.52 -2.14
N PHE A 34 -4.02 5.32 -1.69
CA PHE A 34 -4.04 4.11 -2.49
C PHE A 34 -5.44 3.86 -3.08
N GLN A 35 -5.48 3.49 -4.35
CA GLN A 35 -6.69 3.12 -5.09
C GLN A 35 -6.49 1.73 -5.68
N PHE A 36 -7.51 0.89 -5.57
CA PHE A 36 -7.49 -0.49 -6.05
C PHE A 36 -8.59 -0.68 -7.08
N GLU A 37 -8.20 -1.05 -8.30
CA GLU A 37 -9.10 -1.33 -9.42
C GLU A 37 -9.02 -2.84 -9.73
N PRO A 38 -10.00 -3.64 -9.28
CA PRO A 38 -10.07 -5.05 -9.63
C PRO A 38 -10.55 -5.22 -11.08
N SER A 39 -9.95 -6.16 -11.79
CA SER A 39 -10.37 -6.60 -13.12
C SER A 39 -10.74 -8.07 -13.06
N GLU A 40 -12.03 -8.36 -13.07
CA GLU A 40 -12.60 -9.71 -12.90
C GLU A 40 -12.24 -10.63 -14.08
N GLU A 41 -12.13 -10.07 -15.29
CA GLU A 41 -11.87 -10.85 -16.51
C GLU A 41 -10.47 -11.48 -16.50
N ILE A 42 -9.48 -10.75 -16.01
CA ILE A 42 -8.06 -11.13 -16.02
C ILE A 42 -7.53 -11.50 -14.63
N HIS A 43 -8.41 -11.58 -13.63
CA HIS A 43 -8.06 -11.88 -12.24
C HIS A 43 -6.88 -11.02 -11.76
N LEU A 44 -6.98 -9.70 -11.96
CA LEU A 44 -5.88 -8.77 -11.70
C LEU A 44 -6.37 -7.58 -10.89
N ILE A 45 -5.65 -7.18 -9.85
CA ILE A 45 -5.88 -5.94 -9.10
C ILE A 45 -4.81 -4.94 -9.49
N LYS A 46 -5.22 -3.77 -9.99
CA LYS A 46 -4.32 -2.63 -10.15
C LYS A 46 -4.34 -1.78 -8.89
N GLU A 47 -3.18 -1.60 -8.28
CA GLU A 47 -2.96 -0.69 -7.16
C GLU A 47 -2.30 0.58 -7.71
N ARG A 48 -2.85 1.75 -7.36
CA ARG A 48 -2.28 3.06 -7.67
C ARG A 48 -2.15 3.89 -6.41
N ALA A 49 -0.99 4.50 -6.19
CA ALA A 49 -0.77 5.42 -5.08
C ALA A 49 -0.47 6.83 -5.61
N HIS A 50 -1.16 7.82 -5.07
CA HIS A 50 -0.95 9.23 -5.40
C HIS A 50 -0.80 10.09 -4.14
N CYS A 51 -0.02 11.15 -4.24
CA CYS A 51 0.06 12.16 -3.19
C CYS A 51 -1.07 13.18 -3.39
N PRO A 52 -1.96 13.41 -2.39
CA PRO A 52 -3.06 14.36 -2.51
C PRO A 52 -2.60 15.83 -2.51
N CYS A 53 -1.38 16.12 -2.04
CA CYS A 53 -0.83 17.48 -2.01
C CYS A 53 -0.07 17.82 -3.29
N CYS A 54 0.79 16.91 -3.75
CA CYS A 54 1.63 17.12 -4.93
C CYS A 54 0.97 16.66 -6.23
N ASN A 55 -0.12 15.89 -6.15
CA ASN A 55 -0.78 15.21 -7.27
C ASN A 55 0.15 14.34 -8.13
N VAL A 56 1.29 13.94 -7.59
CA VAL A 56 2.19 12.98 -8.22
C VAL A 56 1.67 11.57 -8.00
N GLN A 57 1.57 10.80 -9.08
CA GLN A 57 1.37 9.36 -9.00
C GLN A 57 2.74 8.72 -8.79
N LEU A 58 2.94 8.11 -7.62
CA LEU A 58 4.24 7.56 -7.25
C LEU A 58 4.34 6.07 -7.51
N LYS A 59 3.20 5.35 -7.53
CA LYS A 59 3.19 3.89 -7.60
C LYS A 59 2.04 3.39 -8.44
N GLU A 60 2.35 2.44 -9.32
CA GLU A 60 1.37 1.61 -10.02
C GLU A 60 1.89 0.16 -9.97
N ARG A 61 1.09 -0.74 -9.41
CA ARG A 61 1.40 -2.16 -9.27
C ARG A 61 0.23 -2.97 -9.76
N GLU A 62 0.54 -4.14 -10.32
CA GLU A 62 -0.46 -5.10 -10.74
C GLU A 62 -0.26 -6.39 -9.95
N HIS A 63 -1.35 -6.90 -9.38
CA HIS A 63 -1.38 -8.11 -8.57
C HIS A 63 -2.28 -9.13 -9.26
N VAL A 64 -1.71 -10.23 -9.72
CA VAL A 64 -2.49 -11.35 -10.26
C VAL A 64 -3.06 -12.16 -9.10
N ILE A 65 -4.37 -12.40 -9.13
CA ILE A 65 -5.09 -13.25 -8.18
C ILE A 65 -5.11 -14.67 -8.77
N HIS A 66 -4.58 -15.63 -8.02
CA HIS A 66 -4.55 -17.05 -8.39
C HIS A 66 -5.57 -17.87 -7.62
#